data_AF-G4TSH7-F1
#
_entry.id   AF-G4TSH7-F1
#
_cell.length_a   1.000
_cell.length_b   1.000
_cell.length_c   1.000
_cell.angle_alpha   90.00
_cell.angle_beta   90.00
_cell.angle_gamma   90.00
#
_symmetry.space_group_name_H-M   'P 1'
#
loop_
_entity.id
_entity.type
_entity.pdbx_description
1 polymer ?
#
loop_
_entity_poly.entity_id
_entity_poly.type
_entity_poly.pdbx_seq_one_letter_code
_entity_poly.pdbx_strand_id
1 'polypeptide(L)'
;MLASLYPLYLILVTLFATGVASVPLAEKRAASACFLTGSTALPAEVESGIAALSKVVTCNTSKQSVSGVPLVSSGGISFDTINFQKSTKSPLGFALQTFTTPSDPATADLNKLQSQLNDYLAVEAGVRSNGGGGSLLTQVKSVKFFLQFQIARVKTAKGQTLSVADTVSHQQGKVVKNAIGATAAEIAQVNALATQV
;
A
#
# COMPACT_ATOMS: atom_id res chain seq x y z
N MET A 1 57.08 21.23 71.85
CA MET A 1 55.88 20.71 72.52
C MET A 1 54.83 20.50 71.43
N LEU A 2 54.55 19.22 71.09
CA LEU A 2 53.32 18.59 70.52
C LEU A 2 52.41 19.42 69.58
N ALA A 3 51.83 18.94 68.48
CA ALA A 3 51.75 17.68 67.73
C ALA A 3 51.02 18.02 66.39
N SER A 4 51.21 17.31 65.27
CA SER A 4 50.25 16.32 64.72
C SER A 4 50.08 16.63 63.21
N LEU A 5 50.71 15.88 62.30
CA LEU A 5 50.17 14.76 61.48
C LEU A 5 49.11 15.14 60.42
N TYR A 6 49.46 14.84 59.15
CA TYR A 6 48.71 14.97 57.89
C TYR A 6 47.41 14.15 57.82
N PRO A 7 46.50 14.47 56.87
CA PRO A 7 46.19 13.52 55.78
C PRO A 7 46.14 14.24 54.40
N LEU A 8 46.64 13.69 53.29
CA LEU A 8 46.21 12.53 52.48
C LEU A 8 44.91 12.75 51.67
N TYR A 9 45.08 12.86 50.34
CA TYR A 9 44.21 12.50 49.21
C TYR A 9 42.81 13.15 49.04
N LEU A 10 42.56 13.76 47.88
CA LEU A 10 41.82 13.13 46.77
C LEU A 10 41.84 14.03 45.51
N ILE A 11 42.42 13.55 44.42
CA ILE A 11 42.29 14.14 43.08
C ILE A 11 41.02 13.54 42.46
N LEU A 12 39.99 14.36 42.25
CA LEU A 12 38.78 13.94 41.53
C LEU A 12 38.93 14.30 40.05
N VAL A 13 39.18 13.29 39.21
CA VAL A 13 39.13 13.38 37.75
C VAL A 13 37.66 13.28 37.34
N THR A 14 37.04 14.39 36.93
CA THR A 14 35.68 14.37 36.37
C THR A 14 35.74 14.10 34.87
N LEU A 15 35.26 12.92 34.51
CA LEU A 15 35.01 12.43 33.16
C LEU A 15 33.83 13.22 32.55
N PHE A 16 34.07 13.98 31.47
CA PHE A 16 32.99 14.54 30.65
C PHE A 16 32.37 13.41 29.82
N ALA A 17 31.26 12.85 30.30
CA ALA A 17 30.41 11.96 29.52
C ALA A 17 29.67 12.78 28.46
N THR A 18 29.97 12.51 27.19
CA THR A 18 29.21 12.98 26.03
C THR A 18 27.83 12.35 26.06
N GLY A 19 26.82 13.16 26.35
CA GLY A 19 25.42 12.78 26.21
C GLY A 19 25.06 12.59 24.74
N VAL A 20 25.05 11.34 24.27
CA VAL A 20 24.33 10.96 23.07
C VAL A 20 22.83 11.12 23.36
N ALA A 21 22.22 12.18 22.81
CA ALA A 21 20.78 12.30 22.76
C ALA A 21 20.23 11.17 21.87
N SER A 22 19.87 10.05 22.47
CA SER A 22 19.03 9.03 21.85
C SER A 22 17.65 9.65 21.62
N VAL A 23 17.43 10.13 20.39
CA VAL A 23 16.08 10.47 19.91
C VAL A 23 15.21 9.22 20.11
N PRO A 24 14.08 9.29 20.84
CA PRO A 24 13.23 8.13 21.00
C PRO A 24 12.65 7.78 19.63
N LEU A 25 13.07 6.64 19.06
CA LEU A 25 12.54 6.06 17.82
C LEU A 25 11.06 5.59 17.95
N ALA A 26 10.37 5.96 19.03
CA ALA A 26 9.11 5.38 19.49
C ALA A 26 7.95 6.39 19.64
N GLU A 27 8.14 7.67 19.31
CA GLU A 27 7.05 8.64 19.23
C GLU A 27 6.81 9.03 17.77
N LYS A 28 5.58 8.83 17.30
CA LYS A 28 5.06 9.05 15.92
C LYS A 28 5.12 7.85 14.97
N ARG A 29 4.69 6.66 15.41
CA ARG A 29 3.72 5.98 14.53
C ARG A 29 2.49 6.88 14.55
N ALA A 30 2.19 7.56 13.43
CA ALA A 30 0.87 8.17 13.24
C ALA A 30 -0.17 7.16 13.75
N ALA A 31 -1.19 7.59 14.50
CA ALA A 31 -2.26 6.71 14.97
C ALA A 31 -2.54 5.66 13.88
N SER A 32 -2.12 4.42 14.13
CA SER A 32 -1.80 3.48 13.04
C SER A 32 -3.04 3.31 12.19
N ALA A 33 -2.92 3.57 10.88
CA ALA A 33 -4.05 3.46 9.97
C ALA A 33 -4.78 2.13 10.22
N CYS A 34 -6.11 2.13 10.20
CA CYS A 34 -6.90 1.04 10.78
C CYS A 34 -6.66 -0.35 10.15
N PHE A 35 -6.06 -0.39 8.97
CA PHE A 35 -5.68 -1.59 8.23
C PHE A 35 -4.25 -2.07 8.52
N LEU A 36 -3.45 -1.33 9.28
CA LEU A 36 -2.10 -1.70 9.73
C LEU A 36 -2.18 -2.40 11.09
N THR A 37 -2.34 -3.72 11.06
CA THR A 37 -2.51 -4.54 12.26
C THR A 37 -1.23 -5.19 12.76
N GLY A 38 -0.19 -5.23 11.94
CA GLY A 38 1.07 -5.87 12.29
C GLY A 38 2.18 -4.89 12.66
N SER A 39 3.37 -5.42 12.88
CA SER A 39 4.54 -4.66 13.35
C SER A 39 5.71 -4.61 12.35
N THR A 40 5.61 -5.30 11.23
CA THR A 40 6.64 -5.32 10.17
C THR A 40 6.71 -3.97 9.46
N ALA A 41 7.93 -3.47 9.27
CA ALA A 41 8.18 -2.23 8.55
C ALA A 41 7.73 -2.35 7.08
N LEU A 42 7.05 -1.31 6.58
CA LEU A 42 6.61 -1.27 5.19
C LEU A 42 7.74 -0.77 4.28
N PRO A 43 7.77 -1.22 3.01
CA PRO A 43 8.59 -0.57 1.99
C PRO A 43 8.23 0.91 1.85
N ALA A 44 9.21 1.77 1.56
CA ALA A 44 9.03 3.22 1.50
C ALA A 44 7.93 3.66 0.52
N GLU A 45 7.79 2.94 -0.61
CA GLU A 45 6.75 3.21 -1.59
C GLU A 45 5.34 2.94 -1.08
N VAL A 46 5.17 2.05 -0.11
CA VAL A 46 3.87 1.78 0.54
C VAL A 46 3.66 2.75 1.70
N GLU A 47 4.70 2.96 2.52
CA GLU A 47 4.67 3.84 3.69
C GLU A 47 4.27 5.27 3.31
N SER A 48 4.80 5.79 2.20
CA SER A 48 4.49 7.15 1.72
C SER A 48 3.00 7.39 1.41
N GLY A 49 2.23 6.33 1.12
CA GLY A 49 0.79 6.41 0.84
C GLY A 49 -0.12 6.35 2.07
N ILE A 50 0.40 5.92 3.23
CA ILE A 50 -0.43 5.58 4.41
C ILE A 50 -1.21 6.78 4.94
N ALA A 51 -0.57 7.95 5.03
CA ALA A 51 -1.22 9.16 5.55
C ALA A 51 -2.37 9.67 4.66
N ALA A 52 -2.35 9.38 3.36
CA ALA A 52 -3.45 9.69 2.46
C ALA A 52 -4.57 8.64 2.58
N LEU A 53 -4.20 7.36 2.62
CA LEU A 53 -5.16 6.26 2.75
C LEU A 53 -5.93 6.32 4.08
N SER A 54 -5.28 6.66 5.19
CA SER A 54 -5.94 6.73 6.51
C SER A 54 -7.05 7.78 6.60
N LYS A 55 -7.09 8.74 5.68
CA LYS A 55 -8.14 9.76 5.60
C LYS A 55 -9.38 9.31 4.85
N VAL A 56 -9.25 8.28 4.01
CA VAL A 56 -10.31 7.88 3.06
C VAL A 56 -10.74 6.42 3.23
N VAL A 57 -9.93 5.61 3.91
CA VAL A 57 -10.22 4.21 4.23
C VAL A 57 -10.72 4.09 5.66
N THR A 58 -11.84 3.39 5.81
CA THR A 58 -12.40 2.96 7.09
C THR A 58 -12.26 1.46 7.25
N CYS A 59 -12.31 0.96 8.49
CA CYS A 59 -12.21 -0.47 8.77
C CYS A 59 -13.35 -0.95 9.66
N ASN A 60 -13.90 -2.12 9.32
CA ASN A 60 -14.75 -2.90 10.21
C ASN A 60 -13.90 -4.04 10.81
N THR A 61 -13.60 -3.94 12.10
CA THR A 61 -12.74 -4.88 12.83
C THR A 61 -13.41 -6.21 13.16
N SER A 62 -14.74 -6.31 13.02
CA SER A 62 -15.49 -7.57 13.20
C SER A 62 -15.46 -8.47 11.96
N LYS A 63 -14.90 -8.00 10.84
CA LYS A 63 -14.74 -8.75 9.59
C LYS A 63 -13.32 -8.56 9.05
N GLN A 64 -12.94 -9.37 8.07
CA GLN A 64 -11.62 -9.29 7.45
C GLN A 64 -11.74 -9.16 5.94
N SER A 65 -10.87 -8.32 5.35
CA SER A 65 -10.69 -8.25 3.90
C SER A 65 -9.99 -9.51 3.40
N VAL A 66 -8.90 -9.83 4.10
CA VAL A 66 -8.04 -11.01 3.94
C VAL A 66 -7.54 -11.38 5.33
N SER A 67 -6.99 -12.59 5.51
CA SER A 67 -6.52 -13.05 6.83
C SER A 67 -5.61 -12.02 7.52
N GLY A 68 -6.00 -11.62 8.73
CA GLY A 68 -5.26 -10.67 9.56
C GLY A 68 -5.41 -9.20 9.18
N VAL A 69 -6.16 -8.84 8.13
CA VAL A 69 -6.45 -7.45 7.78
C VAL A 69 -7.94 -7.17 7.96
N PRO A 70 -8.34 -6.17 8.78
CA PRO A 70 -9.73 -5.77 8.96
C PRO A 70 -10.43 -5.53 7.62
N LEU A 71 -11.76 -5.63 7.61
CA LEU A 71 -12.51 -5.35 6.40
C LEU A 71 -12.42 -3.85 6.07
N VAL A 72 -11.75 -3.50 4.97
CA VAL A 72 -11.54 -2.10 4.56
C VAL A 72 -12.68 -1.63 3.65
N SER A 73 -12.91 -0.32 3.67
CA SER A 73 -13.84 0.34 2.76
C SER A 73 -13.43 1.79 2.48
N SER A 74 -13.56 2.21 1.22
CA SER A 74 -13.30 3.56 0.72
C SER A 74 -14.44 3.98 -0.20
N GLY A 75 -14.89 5.24 -0.10
CA GLY A 75 -15.91 5.79 -1.00
C GLY A 75 -17.24 5.01 -1.01
N GLY A 76 -17.59 4.35 0.10
CA GLY A 76 -18.79 3.51 0.22
C GLY A 76 -18.67 2.12 -0.42
N ILE A 77 -17.51 1.77 -0.98
CA ILE A 77 -17.23 0.44 -1.54
C ILE A 77 -16.52 -0.37 -0.47
N SER A 78 -17.02 -1.55 -0.15
CA SER A 78 -16.35 -2.46 0.78
C SER A 78 -15.49 -3.44 -0.01
N PHE A 79 -14.28 -3.74 0.49
CA PHE A 79 -13.40 -4.73 -0.15
C PHE A 79 -14.10 -6.08 -0.34
N ASP A 80 -15.04 -6.43 0.53
CA ASP A 80 -15.80 -7.68 0.46
C ASP A 80 -16.62 -7.84 -0.84
N THR A 81 -17.00 -6.72 -1.47
CA THR A 81 -17.71 -6.66 -2.76
C THR A 81 -16.78 -6.75 -3.98
N ILE A 82 -15.48 -6.50 -3.76
CA ILE A 82 -14.43 -6.53 -4.79
C ILE A 82 -13.33 -7.53 -4.41
N ASN A 83 -13.64 -8.53 -3.59
CA ASN A 83 -12.67 -9.48 -3.09
C ASN A 83 -12.42 -10.59 -4.11
N PHE A 84 -11.25 -10.54 -4.76
CA PHE A 84 -10.82 -11.54 -5.73
C PHE A 84 -10.81 -12.98 -5.18
N GLN A 85 -10.64 -13.16 -3.86
CA GLN A 85 -10.63 -14.49 -3.24
C GLN A 85 -11.99 -15.19 -3.28
N LYS A 86 -13.08 -14.45 -3.57
CA LYS A 86 -14.42 -15.00 -3.79
C LYS A 86 -14.67 -15.46 -5.23
N SER A 87 -13.68 -15.28 -6.11
CA SER A 87 -13.75 -15.67 -7.52
C SER A 87 -12.94 -16.94 -7.77
N THR A 88 -13.38 -17.73 -8.74
CA THR A 88 -12.63 -18.88 -9.27
C THR A 88 -11.68 -18.49 -10.42
N LYS A 89 -11.65 -17.22 -10.83
CA LYS A 89 -10.77 -16.71 -11.88
C LYS A 89 -9.35 -16.47 -11.36
N SER A 90 -8.40 -16.33 -12.29
CA SER A 90 -7.11 -15.72 -11.96
C SER A 90 -7.33 -14.31 -11.37
N PRO A 91 -6.41 -13.76 -10.56
CA PRO A 91 -6.53 -12.40 -10.06
C PRO A 91 -6.71 -11.37 -11.17
N LEU A 92 -5.99 -11.54 -12.29
CA LEU A 92 -6.14 -10.67 -13.46
C LEU A 92 -7.51 -10.86 -14.14
N GLY A 93 -7.97 -12.10 -14.31
CA GLY A 93 -9.30 -12.39 -14.86
C GLY A 93 -10.43 -11.82 -14.02
N PHE A 94 -10.31 -11.90 -12.69
CA PHE A 94 -11.21 -11.22 -11.77
C PHE A 94 -11.17 -9.70 -11.98
N ALA A 95 -9.97 -9.11 -12.08
CA ALA A 95 -9.82 -7.68 -12.26
C ALA A 95 -10.42 -7.18 -13.58
N LEU A 96 -10.17 -7.89 -14.69
CA LEU A 96 -10.74 -7.64 -16.01
C LEU A 96 -12.27 -7.66 -15.99
N GLN A 97 -12.86 -8.59 -15.23
CA GLN A 97 -14.31 -8.70 -15.10
C GLN A 97 -14.92 -7.62 -14.18
N THR A 98 -14.20 -7.22 -13.13
CA THR A 98 -14.76 -6.41 -12.04
C THR A 98 -14.56 -4.91 -12.25
N PHE A 99 -13.41 -4.51 -12.79
CA PHE A 99 -13.00 -3.10 -12.91
C PHE A 99 -13.03 -2.65 -14.37
N THR A 100 -14.20 -2.78 -14.99
CA THR A 100 -14.42 -2.36 -16.36
C THR A 100 -14.58 -0.84 -16.47
N THR A 101 -14.17 -0.30 -17.60
CA THR A 101 -14.46 1.08 -18.01
C THR A 101 -15.44 1.07 -19.19
N PRO A 102 -16.17 2.17 -19.44
CA PRO A 102 -16.89 2.36 -20.69
C PRO A 102 -15.96 2.28 -21.91
N SER A 103 -16.55 2.16 -23.10
CA SER A 103 -15.81 2.15 -24.37
C SER A 103 -15.02 3.44 -24.62
N ASP A 104 -15.57 4.58 -24.16
CA ASP A 104 -14.83 5.83 -24.04
C ASP A 104 -14.34 5.99 -22.58
N PRO A 105 -13.04 5.80 -22.30
CA PRO A 105 -12.51 5.90 -20.95
C PRO A 105 -12.66 7.30 -20.33
N ALA A 106 -12.82 8.37 -21.13
CA ALA A 106 -13.03 9.72 -20.60
C ALA A 106 -14.34 9.83 -19.80
N THR A 107 -15.32 8.97 -20.08
CA THR A 107 -16.61 8.92 -19.36
C THR A 107 -16.59 8.07 -18.10
N ALA A 108 -15.48 7.38 -17.80
CA ALA A 108 -15.38 6.52 -16.64
C ALA A 108 -15.44 7.32 -15.31
N ASP A 109 -16.01 6.68 -14.30
CA ASP A 109 -16.02 7.18 -12.93
C ASP A 109 -14.64 6.98 -12.27
N LEU A 110 -13.83 8.03 -12.34
CA LEU A 110 -12.49 8.05 -11.76
C LEU A 110 -12.52 7.95 -10.23
N ASN A 111 -13.54 8.47 -9.57
CA ASN A 111 -13.65 8.43 -8.10
C ASN A 111 -13.96 7.01 -7.61
N LYS A 112 -14.82 6.30 -8.34
CA LYS A 112 -15.08 4.87 -8.09
C LYS A 112 -13.80 4.04 -8.25
N LEU A 113 -13.08 4.20 -9.36
CA LEU A 113 -11.82 3.48 -9.60
C LEU A 113 -10.78 3.80 -8.51
N GLN A 114 -10.66 5.07 -8.11
CA GLN A 114 -9.74 5.46 -7.05
C GLN A 114 -10.13 4.87 -5.69
N SER A 115 -11.42 4.81 -5.37
CA SER A 115 -11.91 4.20 -4.14
C SER A 115 -11.61 2.70 -4.09
N GLN A 116 -11.83 1.99 -5.20
CA GLN A 116 -11.46 0.58 -5.34
C GLN A 116 -9.94 0.38 -5.21
N LEU A 117 -9.14 1.27 -5.80
CA LEU A 117 -7.67 1.24 -5.65
C LEU A 117 -7.25 1.48 -4.19
N ASN A 118 -7.90 2.41 -3.48
CA ASN A 118 -7.59 2.68 -2.07
C ASN A 118 -7.80 1.44 -1.19
N ASP A 119 -8.89 0.69 -1.41
CA ASP A 119 -9.13 -0.57 -0.69
C ASP A 119 -8.00 -1.57 -0.93
N TYR A 120 -7.58 -1.76 -2.18
CA TYR A 120 -6.47 -2.66 -2.52
C TYR A 120 -5.12 -2.21 -1.97
N LEU A 121 -4.86 -0.90 -1.94
CA LEU A 121 -3.65 -0.32 -1.33
C LEU A 121 -3.63 -0.54 0.19
N ALA A 122 -4.77 -0.34 0.86
CA ALA A 122 -4.92 -0.58 2.28
C ALA A 122 -4.74 -2.07 2.63
N VAL A 123 -5.31 -2.98 1.83
CA VAL A 123 -5.11 -4.42 1.99
C VAL A 123 -3.65 -4.81 1.79
N GLU A 124 -2.96 -4.28 0.77
CA GLU A 124 -1.53 -4.54 0.58
C GLU A 124 -0.71 -4.08 1.79
N ALA A 125 -0.96 -2.86 2.28
CA ALA A 125 -0.26 -2.33 3.43
C ALA A 125 -0.51 -3.17 4.69
N GLY A 126 -1.75 -3.59 4.92
CA GLY A 126 -2.10 -4.49 6.03
C GLY A 126 -1.40 -5.84 5.93
N VAL A 127 -1.45 -6.50 4.77
CA VAL A 127 -0.77 -7.79 4.53
C VAL A 127 0.72 -7.67 4.83
N ARG A 128 1.38 -6.63 4.31
CA ARG A 128 2.82 -6.39 4.54
C ARG A 128 3.13 -6.09 5.99
N SER A 129 2.29 -5.32 6.68
CA SER A 129 2.49 -4.99 8.09
C SER A 129 2.46 -6.23 8.98
N ASN A 130 1.67 -7.24 8.61
CA ASN A 130 1.59 -8.54 9.29
C ASN A 130 2.78 -9.47 8.99
N GLY A 131 3.84 -8.98 8.33
CA GLY A 131 4.94 -9.80 7.84
C GLY A 131 4.58 -10.65 6.63
N GLY A 132 3.39 -10.41 6.04
CA GLY A 132 2.85 -11.17 4.94
C GLY A 132 3.59 -10.90 3.63
N GLY A 133 3.84 -11.98 2.90
CA GLY A 133 4.40 -11.99 1.55
C GLY A 133 3.81 -13.14 0.73
N GLY A 134 4.46 -13.51 -0.36
CA GLY A 134 4.10 -14.71 -1.13
C GLY A 134 2.84 -14.55 -1.99
N SER A 135 2.06 -15.63 -2.08
CA SER A 135 0.96 -15.76 -3.06
C SER A 135 -0.12 -14.70 -2.86
N LEU A 136 -0.63 -14.52 -1.63
CA LEU A 136 -1.68 -13.53 -1.34
C LEU A 136 -1.27 -12.12 -1.74
N LEU A 137 -0.06 -11.68 -1.32
CA LEU A 137 0.46 -10.36 -1.68
C LEU A 137 0.61 -10.21 -3.21
N THR A 138 1.02 -11.28 -3.90
CA THR A 138 1.16 -11.26 -5.35
C THR A 138 -0.18 -11.14 -6.06
N GLN A 139 -1.21 -11.82 -5.57
CA GLN A 139 -2.58 -11.75 -6.09
C GLN A 139 -3.20 -10.36 -5.85
N VAL A 140 -3.05 -9.80 -4.63
CA VAL A 140 -3.46 -8.42 -4.30
C VAL A 140 -2.80 -7.42 -5.25
N LYS A 141 -1.48 -7.56 -5.48
CA LYS A 141 -0.73 -6.69 -6.40
C LYS A 141 -1.22 -6.79 -7.84
N SER A 142 -1.55 -7.99 -8.32
CA SER A 142 -2.06 -8.20 -9.68
C SER A 142 -3.30 -7.35 -9.95
N VAL A 143 -4.29 -7.41 -9.04
CA VAL A 143 -5.52 -6.62 -9.16
C VAL A 143 -5.26 -5.12 -8.97
N LYS A 144 -4.44 -4.75 -7.97
CA LYS A 144 -4.06 -3.36 -7.73
C LYS A 144 -3.43 -2.71 -8.97
N PHE A 145 -2.49 -3.40 -9.62
CA PHE A 145 -1.86 -2.86 -10.83
C PHE A 145 -2.84 -2.72 -11.99
N PHE A 146 -3.82 -3.62 -12.10
CA PHE A 146 -4.88 -3.46 -13.10
C PHE A 146 -5.73 -2.21 -12.85
N LEU A 147 -6.09 -1.94 -11.59
CA LEU A 147 -6.78 -0.69 -11.21
C LEU A 147 -5.94 0.56 -11.52
N GLN A 148 -4.63 0.53 -11.22
CA GLN A 148 -3.71 1.63 -11.58
C GLN A 148 -3.65 1.85 -13.11
N PHE A 149 -3.64 0.76 -13.88
CA PHE A 149 -3.70 0.80 -15.34
C PHE A 149 -5.01 1.40 -15.85
N GLN A 150 -6.17 1.01 -15.30
CA GLN A 150 -7.46 1.61 -15.67
C GLN A 150 -7.50 3.10 -15.35
N ILE A 151 -7.02 3.51 -14.17
CA ILE A 151 -6.92 4.91 -13.79
C ILE A 151 -6.01 5.69 -14.75
N ALA A 152 -4.87 5.12 -15.15
CA ALA A 152 -3.98 5.75 -16.13
C ALA A 152 -4.71 6.00 -17.46
N ARG A 153 -5.43 4.99 -17.99
CA ARG A 153 -6.21 5.12 -19.23
C ARG A 153 -7.24 6.24 -19.13
N VAL A 154 -8.01 6.26 -18.05
CA VAL A 154 -9.05 7.28 -17.81
C VAL A 154 -8.44 8.68 -17.70
N LYS A 155 -7.32 8.83 -16.99
CA LYS A 155 -6.65 10.13 -16.86
C LYS A 155 -6.09 10.61 -18.20
N THR A 156 -5.49 9.72 -18.99
CA THR A 156 -5.04 10.04 -20.35
C THR A 156 -6.20 10.48 -21.25
N ALA A 157 -7.34 9.76 -21.21
CA ALA A 157 -8.54 10.10 -21.96
C ALA A 157 -9.14 11.46 -21.58
N LYS A 158 -9.00 11.83 -20.31
CA LYS A 158 -9.38 13.16 -19.80
C LYS A 158 -8.36 14.26 -20.11
N GLY A 159 -7.32 13.97 -20.89
CA GLY A 159 -6.28 14.93 -21.28
C GLY A 159 -5.29 15.29 -20.16
N GLN A 160 -5.21 14.49 -19.09
CA GLN A 160 -4.27 14.76 -18.00
C GLN A 160 -2.84 14.34 -18.38
N THR A 161 -1.88 15.21 -18.13
CA THR A 161 -0.46 14.85 -18.22
C THR A 161 -0.06 13.98 -17.03
N LEU A 162 0.54 12.82 -17.31
CA LEU A 162 0.93 11.84 -16.30
C LEU A 162 2.45 11.81 -16.12
N SER A 163 2.88 11.49 -14.90
CA SER A 163 4.28 11.15 -14.64
C SER A 163 4.65 9.86 -15.36
N VAL A 164 5.95 9.62 -15.62
CA VAL A 164 6.42 8.40 -16.29
C VAL A 164 5.91 7.13 -15.61
N ALA A 165 5.91 7.11 -14.27
CA ALA A 165 5.44 5.99 -13.47
C ALA A 165 3.92 5.78 -13.55
N ASP A 166 3.16 6.78 -13.98
CA ASP A 166 1.70 6.73 -14.04
C ASP A 166 1.16 6.53 -15.46
N THR A 167 2.04 6.54 -16.48
CA THR A 167 1.62 6.34 -17.87
C THR A 167 0.93 4.99 -18.09
N VAL A 168 0.02 4.94 -19.07
CA VAL A 168 -0.69 3.71 -19.47
C VAL A 168 0.28 2.58 -19.79
N SER A 169 1.33 2.86 -20.56
CA SER A 169 2.35 1.86 -20.92
C SER A 169 3.12 1.34 -19.70
N HIS A 170 3.53 2.23 -18.77
CA HIS A 170 4.21 1.80 -17.55
C HIS A 170 3.31 0.91 -16.69
N GLN A 171 2.06 1.31 -16.48
CA GLN A 171 1.12 0.54 -15.67
C GLN A 171 0.73 -0.78 -16.35
N GLN A 172 0.56 -0.81 -17.67
CA GLN A 172 0.38 -2.05 -18.45
C GLN A 172 1.54 -3.02 -18.21
N GLY A 173 2.79 -2.54 -18.30
CA GLY A 173 3.97 -3.36 -18.02
C GLY A 173 3.95 -3.96 -16.61
N LYS A 174 3.47 -3.20 -15.62
CA LYS A 174 3.29 -3.71 -14.25
C LYS A 174 2.19 -4.76 -14.15
N VAL A 175 1.06 -4.59 -14.87
CA VAL A 175 0.01 -5.61 -14.94
C VAL A 175 0.58 -6.91 -15.49
N VAL A 176 1.19 -6.88 -16.67
CA VAL A 176 1.75 -8.08 -17.33
C VAL A 176 2.81 -8.75 -16.46
N LYS A 177 3.72 -7.98 -15.86
CA LYS A 177 4.77 -8.51 -14.96
C LYS A 177 4.21 -9.21 -13.71
N ASN A 178 3.02 -8.83 -13.24
CA ASN A 178 2.41 -9.37 -12.01
C ASN A 178 1.16 -10.22 -12.30
N ALA A 179 0.94 -10.62 -13.55
CA ALA A 179 -0.19 -11.43 -13.98
C ALA A 179 0.06 -12.93 -13.73
N ILE A 180 0.48 -13.30 -12.52
CA ILE A 180 0.76 -14.71 -12.18
C ILE A 180 -0.52 -15.54 -12.28
N GLY A 181 -0.45 -16.63 -13.04
CA GLY A 181 -1.60 -17.51 -13.29
C GLY A 181 -2.59 -16.95 -14.31
N ALA A 182 -2.28 -15.85 -14.99
CA ALA A 182 -3.11 -15.33 -16.06
C ALA A 182 -2.95 -16.14 -17.35
N THR A 183 -4.04 -16.27 -18.10
CA THR A 183 -4.06 -16.88 -19.42
C THR A 183 -3.54 -15.91 -20.49
N ALA A 184 -3.10 -16.44 -21.63
CA ALA A 184 -2.72 -15.63 -22.78
C ALA A 184 -3.87 -14.71 -23.26
N ALA A 185 -5.11 -15.17 -23.15
CA ALA A 185 -6.30 -14.38 -23.49
C ALA A 185 -6.49 -13.18 -22.54
N GLU A 186 -6.26 -13.36 -21.24
CA GLU A 186 -6.31 -12.26 -20.27
C GLU A 186 -5.22 -11.21 -20.54
N ILE A 187 -4.00 -11.64 -20.87
CA ILE A 187 -2.92 -10.73 -21.28
C ILE A 187 -3.27 -9.99 -22.57
N ALA A 188 -3.84 -10.68 -23.56
CA ALA A 188 -4.29 -10.06 -24.81
C ALA A 188 -5.37 -8.99 -24.56
N GLN A 189 -6.30 -9.24 -23.63
CA GLN A 189 -7.30 -8.24 -23.24
C GLN A 189 -6.66 -7.00 -22.61
N VAL A 190 -5.68 -7.16 -21.71
CA VAL A 190 -4.93 -6.01 -21.15
C VAL A 190 -4.25 -5.20 -22.25
N ASN A 191 -3.61 -5.88 -23.21
CA ASN A 191 -2.95 -5.21 -24.33
C ASN A 191 -3.94 -4.47 -25.23
N ALA A 192 -5.13 -5.04 -25.47
CA ALA A 192 -6.19 -4.38 -26.24
C ALA A 192 -6.76 -3.16 -25.50
N LEU A 193 -6.90 -3.22 -24.17
CA LEU A 193 -7.33 -2.06 -23.39
C LEU A 193 -6.30 -0.93 -23.43
N ALA A 194 -5.01 -1.23 -23.52
CA ALA A 194 -3.94 -0.23 -23.51
C ALA A 194 -3.97 0.70 -24.74
N THR A 195 -4.65 0.29 -25.82
CA THR A 195 -4.83 1.11 -27.04
C THR A 195 -6.07 2.00 -27.00
N GLN A 196 -6.92 1.82 -25.98
CA GLN A 196 -8.14 2.60 -25.76
C GLN A 196 -7.88 3.61 -24.65
N VAL A 197 -7.47 4.82 -25.04
CA VAL A 197 -7.12 5.94 -24.16
C VAL A 197 -7.79 7.22 -24.62
#